data_AF-A0A5C7GNR9-F1
#
_entry.id   AF-A0A5C7GNR9-F1
#
_cell.length_a   1.000
_cell.length_b   1.000
_cell.length_c   1.000
_cell.angle_alpha   90.00
_cell.angle_beta   90.00
_cell.angle_gamma   90.00
#
_symmetry.space_group_name_H-M   'P 1'
#
loop_
_entity.id
_entity.type
_entity.pdbx_description
1 polymer ?
#
loop_
_entity_poly.entity_id
_entity_poly.type
_entity_poly.pdbx_seq_one_letter_code
_entity_poly.pdbx_strand_id
1 'polypeptide(L)'
;MEESLGGVPGLRYDYGKFYASKTFFDSDKNRRILWGWVNESSSVDDDIKKGWSGLQAIPRRLWLDKSGKHLVQWPVVELESLRVKRVHQPSKFLEAASVLEISGVTAAQDQSRSSLNDMNDKTSYGAFLNVTCSEKLSLRSLIDHSIVESFV
;
A
#
# COMPACT_ATOMS: atom_id res chain seq x y z
N MET A 1 -6.12 -6.69 -30.32
CA MET A 1 -4.94 -5.95 -30.79
C MET A 1 -5.44 -4.55 -31.04
N GLU A 2 -5.19 -3.62 -30.11
CA GLU A 2 -5.59 -2.22 -30.24
C GLU A 2 -4.32 -1.40 -30.02
N GLU A 3 -3.89 -0.73 -31.08
CA GLU A 3 -2.69 0.11 -31.10
C GLU A 3 -2.89 1.32 -30.18
N SER A 4 -2.03 1.46 -29.18
CA SER A 4 -1.97 2.69 -28.37
C SER A 4 -1.28 3.79 -29.18
N LEU A 5 -2.04 4.78 -29.62
CA LEU A 5 -1.51 6.07 -30.02
C LEU A 5 -0.64 6.64 -28.89
N GLY A 6 0.59 7.04 -29.21
CA GLY A 6 1.61 7.53 -28.28
C GLY A 6 1.24 8.83 -27.55
N GLY A 7 0.33 8.74 -26.59
CA GLY A 7 -0.07 9.80 -25.68
C GLY A 7 0.69 9.69 -24.36
N VAL A 8 1.05 10.85 -23.81
CA VAL A 8 1.60 11.01 -22.45
C VAL A 8 0.83 10.08 -21.49
N PRO A 9 1.50 9.22 -20.70
CA PRO A 9 0.80 8.32 -19.80
C PRO A 9 -0.14 9.14 -18.91
N GLY A 10 -1.45 8.92 -19.05
CA GLY A 10 -2.46 9.64 -18.30
C GLY A 10 -2.20 9.54 -16.79
N LEU A 11 -2.40 10.64 -16.07
CA LEU A 11 -2.23 10.68 -14.62
C LEU A 11 -3.19 9.66 -13.97
N ARG A 12 -2.65 8.86 -13.04
CA ARG A 12 -3.41 7.85 -12.28
C ARG A 12 -3.41 8.22 -10.80
N TYR A 13 -4.43 7.80 -10.07
CA TYR A 13 -4.41 7.89 -8.61
C TYR A 13 -3.33 6.99 -8.01
N ASP A 14 -3.12 5.82 -8.59
CA ASP A 14 -2.13 4.85 -8.13
C ASP A 14 -1.53 4.16 -9.35
N TYR A 15 -0.23 3.89 -9.30
CA TYR A 15 0.49 3.21 -10.37
C TYR A 15 0.62 1.69 -10.09
N GLY A 16 0.15 1.22 -8.94
CA GLY A 16 0.02 -0.19 -8.59
C GLY A 16 -1.38 -0.76 -8.83
N LYS A 17 -1.78 -1.73 -8.00
CA LYS A 17 -3.10 -2.38 -8.07
C LYS A 17 -4.14 -1.55 -7.36
N PHE A 18 -4.90 -0.77 -8.13
CA PHE A 18 -5.94 0.10 -7.62
C PHE A 18 -7.00 0.33 -8.69
N TYR A 19 -8.23 -0.09 -8.41
CA TYR A 19 -9.32 -0.05 -9.39
C TYR A 19 -10.64 0.37 -8.76
N ALA A 20 -11.63 0.66 -9.61
CA ALA A 20 -12.99 1.03 -9.22
C ALA A 20 -13.06 2.17 -8.18
N SER A 21 -12.11 3.10 -8.26
CA SER A 21 -11.95 4.14 -7.24
C SER A 21 -13.13 5.11 -7.24
N LYS A 22 -13.52 5.57 -6.04
CA LYS A 22 -14.63 6.51 -5.87
C LYS A 22 -14.31 7.49 -4.75
N THR A 23 -14.76 8.73 -4.90
CA THR A 23 -14.61 9.75 -3.86
C THR A 23 -15.94 10.15 -3.27
N PHE A 24 -15.92 10.59 -2.03
CA PHE A 24 -17.00 11.34 -1.41
C PHE A 24 -16.44 12.54 -0.65
N PHE A 25 -17.31 13.50 -0.33
CA PHE A 25 -16.94 14.66 0.48
C PHE A 25 -17.35 14.43 1.93
N ASP A 26 -16.37 14.49 2.82
CA ASP A 26 -16.54 14.45 4.27
C ASP A 26 -16.74 15.92 4.74
N SER A 27 -18.00 16.29 4.97
CA SER A 27 -18.39 17.65 5.37
C SER A 27 -17.91 18.02 6.76
N ASP A 28 -17.84 17.04 7.67
CA ASP A 28 -17.51 17.26 9.07
C ASP A 28 -16.04 17.67 9.22
N LYS A 29 -15.17 17.10 8.36
CA LYS A 29 -13.72 17.39 8.34
C LYS A 29 -13.28 18.19 7.12
N ASN A 30 -14.23 18.69 6.33
CA ASN A 30 -14.03 19.49 5.12
C ASN A 30 -12.92 18.93 4.20
N ARG A 31 -13.08 17.66 3.78
CA ARG A 31 -12.08 16.98 2.97
C ARG A 31 -12.70 16.01 1.97
N ARG A 32 -12.02 15.79 0.83
CA ARG A 32 -12.39 14.73 -0.12
C ARG A 32 -11.64 13.46 0.22
N ILE A 33 -12.37 12.36 0.36
CA ILE A 33 -11.82 11.04 0.65
C ILE A 33 -11.92 10.17 -0.59
N LEU A 34 -10.84 9.47 -0.92
CA LEU A 34 -10.73 8.50 -1.99
C LEU A 34 -10.71 7.09 -1.41
N TRP A 35 -11.59 6.25 -1.95
CA TRP A 35 -11.57 4.80 -1.81
C TRP A 35 -11.15 4.14 -3.12
N GLY A 36 -10.61 2.93 -3.04
CA GLY A 36 -10.32 2.11 -4.19
C GLY A 36 -10.19 0.64 -3.82
N TRP A 37 -10.57 -0.21 -4.76
CA TRP A 37 -10.47 -1.65 -4.65
C TRP A 37 -9.07 -2.12 -5.07
N VAL A 38 -8.48 -2.99 -4.26
CA VAL A 38 -7.22 -3.67 -4.51
C VAL A 38 -7.55 -5.16 -4.67
N ASN A 39 -7.43 -5.68 -5.89
CA ASN A 39 -7.69 -7.09 -6.16
C ASN A 39 -6.48 -7.97 -5.76
N GLU A 40 -6.73 -9.26 -5.55
CA GLU A 40 -5.70 -10.23 -5.14
C GLU A 40 -4.61 -10.41 -6.19
N SER A 41 -3.37 -10.53 -5.72
CA SER A 41 -2.21 -10.89 -6.56
C SER A 41 -1.89 -12.38 -6.53
N SER A 42 -2.58 -13.15 -5.67
CA SER A 42 -2.52 -14.60 -5.59
C SER A 42 -3.27 -15.27 -6.74
N SER A 43 -3.13 -16.61 -6.82
CA SER A 43 -3.92 -17.40 -7.76
C SER A 43 -5.40 -17.48 -7.33
N VAL A 44 -6.29 -17.82 -8.27
CA VAL A 44 -7.70 -18.06 -7.96
C VAL A 44 -7.87 -19.25 -7.02
N ASP A 45 -7.02 -20.27 -7.14
CA ASP A 45 -7.05 -21.44 -6.25
C ASP A 45 -6.71 -21.04 -4.82
N ASP A 46 -5.74 -20.14 -4.61
CA ASP A 46 -5.40 -19.61 -3.28
C ASP A 46 -6.56 -18.79 -2.70
N ASP A 47 -7.25 -18.00 -3.53
CA ASP A 47 -8.42 -17.22 -3.12
C ASP A 47 -9.56 -18.14 -2.66
N ILE A 48 -9.83 -19.22 -3.40
CA ILE A 48 -10.79 -20.26 -3.02
C ILE A 48 -10.35 -20.93 -1.71
N LYS A 49 -9.06 -21.27 -1.59
CA LYS A 49 -8.50 -21.97 -0.43
C LYS A 49 -8.55 -21.13 0.83
N LYS A 50 -8.28 -19.81 0.74
CA LYS A 50 -8.33 -18.88 1.89
C LYS A 50 -9.75 -18.41 2.21
N GLY A 51 -10.67 -18.46 1.23
CA GLY A 51 -12.10 -18.20 1.42
C GLY A 51 -12.52 -16.73 1.29
N TRP A 52 -11.64 -15.87 0.80
CA TRP A 52 -11.90 -14.44 0.56
C TRP A 52 -11.04 -13.91 -0.58
N SER A 53 -11.48 -12.82 -1.23
CA SER A 53 -10.72 -12.17 -2.31
C SER A 53 -11.10 -10.70 -2.41
N GLY A 54 -10.10 -9.82 -2.46
CA GLY A 54 -10.25 -8.39 -2.64
C GLY A 54 -10.20 -7.60 -1.34
N LEU A 55 -9.53 -6.45 -1.40
CA LEU A 55 -9.36 -5.52 -0.28
C LEU A 55 -9.79 -4.11 -0.68
N GLN A 56 -10.10 -3.28 0.31
CA GLN A 56 -10.14 -1.84 0.12
C GLN A 56 -8.78 -1.24 0.50
N ALA A 57 -8.28 -0.34 -0.35
CA ALA A 57 -7.15 0.50 0.02
C ALA A 57 -7.53 1.37 1.22
N ILE A 58 -6.53 1.74 2.02
CA ILE A 58 -6.75 2.69 3.12
C ILE A 58 -7.31 3.99 2.53
N PRO A 59 -8.35 4.59 3.12
CA PRO A 59 -8.90 5.85 2.64
C PRO A 59 -7.83 6.94 2.58
N ARG A 60 -7.76 7.65 1.46
CA ARG A 60 -6.78 8.73 1.24
C ARG A 60 -7.50 10.07 1.14
N ARG A 61 -7.02 11.09 1.87
CA ARG A 61 -7.39 12.48 1.61
C ARG A 61 -6.85 12.87 0.25
N LEU A 62 -7.67 13.52 -0.56
CA LEU A 62 -7.36 13.93 -1.92
C LEU A 62 -7.48 15.45 -2.06
N TRP A 63 -6.46 16.10 -2.63
CA TRP A 63 -6.50 17.53 -2.96
C TRP A 63 -5.66 17.84 -4.20
N LEU A 64 -5.83 19.03 -4.77
CA LEU A 64 -5.03 19.48 -5.91
C LEU A 64 -3.67 20.00 -5.43
N ASP A 65 -2.60 19.58 -6.08
CA ASP A 65 -1.28 20.14 -5.82
C ASP A 65 -1.26 21.66 -6.08
N LYS A 66 -0.38 22.39 -5.39
CA LYS A 66 -0.24 23.85 -5.56
C LYS A 66 0.07 24.25 -7.00
N SER A 67 0.73 23.37 -7.77
CA SER A 67 1.00 23.60 -9.19
C SER A 67 -0.25 23.49 -10.08
N GLY A 68 -1.33 22.89 -9.58
CA GLY A 68 -2.54 22.60 -10.35
C GLY A 68 -2.40 21.44 -11.34
N LYS A 69 -1.25 20.77 -11.40
CA LYS A 69 -0.95 19.78 -12.44
C LYS A 69 -1.33 18.34 -12.09
N HIS A 70 -1.45 18.03 -10.81
CA HIS A 70 -1.71 16.67 -10.35
C HIS A 70 -2.43 16.69 -9.00
N LEU A 71 -3.01 15.56 -8.63
CA LEU A 71 -3.64 15.38 -7.32
C LEU A 71 -2.62 14.83 -6.33
N VAL A 72 -2.71 15.31 -5.11
CA VAL A 72 -1.94 14.81 -3.98
C VAL A 72 -2.86 13.96 -3.12
N GLN A 73 -2.31 12.84 -2.65
CA GLN A 73 -2.97 11.89 -1.78
C GLN A 73 -2.16 11.73 -0.50
N TRP A 74 -2.87 11.56 0.61
CA TRP A 74 -2.26 11.16 1.88
C TRP A 74 -3.24 10.35 2.70
N PRO A 75 -2.81 9.32 3.43
CA PRO A 75 -3.69 8.54 4.29
C PRO A 75 -4.46 9.43 5.26
N VAL A 76 -5.69 9.04 5.56
CA VAL A 76 -6.49 9.71 6.58
C VAL A 76 -5.74 9.75 7.92
N VAL A 77 -5.80 10.89 8.61
CA VAL A 77 -5.05 11.13 9.86
C VAL A 77 -5.49 10.22 11.01
N GLU A 78 -6.71 9.70 10.94
CA GLU A 78 -7.27 8.73 11.88
C GLU A 78 -6.40 7.48 11.99
N LEU A 79 -5.75 7.10 10.88
CA LEU A 79 -4.83 5.97 10.82
C LEU A 79 -3.61 6.13 11.75
N GLU A 80 -3.26 7.36 12.13
CA GLU A 80 -2.15 7.61 13.04
C GLU A 80 -2.40 7.04 14.45
N SER A 81 -3.67 6.89 14.85
CA SER A 81 -4.05 6.28 16.13
C SER A 81 -3.72 4.79 16.23
N LEU A 82 -3.56 4.11 15.10
CA LEU A 82 -3.22 2.68 15.04
C LEU A 82 -1.70 2.44 15.17
N ARG A 83 -0.88 3.50 15.19
CA ARG A 83 0.56 3.38 15.32
C ARG A 83 0.92 2.99 16.76
N VAL A 84 1.52 1.81 16.93
CA VAL A 84 1.94 1.31 18.25
C VAL A 84 3.40 1.69 18.54
N LYS A 85 4.35 0.98 17.94
CA LYS A 85 5.78 1.14 18.21
C LYS A 85 6.45 1.85 17.05
N ARG A 86 7.01 3.02 17.31
CA ARG A 86 7.90 3.69 16.36
C ARG A 86 9.24 2.96 16.33
N VAL A 87 9.58 2.40 15.19
CA VAL A 87 10.94 1.90 14.91
C VAL A 87 11.64 2.92 14.03
N HIS A 88 12.82 3.36 14.45
CA HIS A 88 13.65 4.30 13.70
C HIS A 88 14.91 3.60 13.25
N GLN A 89 15.08 3.47 11.94
CA GLN A 89 16.29 2.94 11.33
C GLN A 89 17.09 4.11 10.72
N PRO A 90 18.33 4.35 11.16
CA PRO A 90 19.21 5.31 10.49
C PRO A 90 19.46 4.91 9.04
N SER A 91 19.83 5.88 8.21
CA SER A 91 20.22 5.63 6.82
C SER A 91 21.38 4.64 6.77
N LYS A 92 21.20 3.57 5.97
CA LYS A 92 22.20 2.53 5.78
C LYS A 92 22.42 2.34 4.28
N PHE A 93 23.67 2.30 3.87
CA PHE A 93 24.03 1.86 2.54
C PHE A 93 23.76 0.35 2.41
N LEU A 94 23.12 -0.06 1.33
CA LEU A 94 22.84 -1.47 1.04
C LEU A 94 23.57 -1.84 -0.24
N GLU A 95 24.39 -2.89 -0.15
CA GLU A 95 24.99 -3.50 -1.33
C GLU A 95 23.91 -4.17 -2.18
N ALA A 96 24.15 -4.27 -3.49
CA ALA A 96 23.24 -4.98 -4.39
C ALA A 96 23.00 -6.42 -3.89
N ALA A 97 21.74 -6.85 -3.91
CA ALA A 97 21.28 -8.15 -3.42
C ALA A 97 21.50 -8.42 -1.91
N SER A 98 21.85 -7.40 -1.11
CA SER A 98 21.93 -7.54 0.34
C SER A 98 20.55 -7.43 1.00
N VAL A 99 20.34 -8.18 2.08
CA VAL A 99 19.12 -8.14 2.90
C VAL A 99 19.42 -7.40 4.20
N LEU A 100 18.57 -6.43 4.52
CA LEU A 100 18.58 -5.76 5.82
C LEU A 100 17.32 -6.14 6.59
N GLU A 101 17.51 -6.93 7.65
CA GLU A 101 16.44 -7.18 8.61
C GLU A 101 16.18 -5.91 9.46
N ILE A 102 14.90 -5.55 9.62
CA ILE A 102 14.48 -4.48 10.51
C ILE A 102 13.84 -5.13 11.75
N SER A 103 14.61 -5.22 12.82
CA SER A 103 14.16 -5.82 14.07
C SER A 103 13.16 -4.94 14.81
N GLY A 104 12.26 -5.57 15.57
CA GLY A 104 11.27 -4.87 16.40
C GLY A 104 10.03 -4.39 15.64
N VAL A 105 9.84 -4.87 14.41
CA VAL A 105 8.67 -4.69 13.56
C VAL A 105 8.07 -6.07 13.28
N THR A 106 6.76 -6.24 13.44
CA THR A 106 6.06 -7.46 13.03
C THR A 106 5.57 -7.28 11.60
N ALA A 107 5.83 -8.26 10.72
CA ALA A 107 5.44 -8.17 9.31
C ALA A 107 3.93 -8.02 9.18
N ALA A 108 3.51 -7.10 8.32
CA ALA A 108 2.14 -6.61 8.26
C ALA A 108 1.20 -7.47 7.38
N GLN A 109 1.75 -8.52 6.77
CA GLN A 109 1.03 -9.61 6.10
C GLN A 109 1.05 -10.85 7.01
N ASP A 110 0.58 -10.70 8.25
CA ASP A 110 0.33 -11.86 9.11
C ASP A 110 -0.96 -12.55 8.65
N GLN A 111 -0.81 -13.44 7.68
CA GLN A 111 -1.92 -14.23 7.14
C GLN A 111 -2.40 -15.31 8.13
N SER A 112 -1.78 -15.44 9.32
CA SER A 112 -2.18 -16.47 10.28
C SER A 112 -3.64 -16.33 10.73
N ARG A 113 -4.16 -15.09 10.71
CA ARG A 113 -5.52 -14.72 11.12
C ARG A 113 -6.47 -14.46 9.95
N SER A 114 -6.01 -14.54 8.70
CA SER A 114 -6.84 -14.25 7.52
C SER A 114 -7.68 -15.44 7.04
N SER A 115 -7.49 -16.63 7.61
CA SER A 115 -8.29 -17.82 7.30
C SER A 115 -8.38 -18.75 8.50
N LEU A 116 -9.53 -19.39 8.68
CA LEU A 116 -9.75 -20.44 9.68
C LEU A 116 -9.14 -21.79 9.26
N ASN A 117 -8.57 -21.87 8.04
CA ASN A 117 -7.93 -23.08 7.53
C ASN A 117 -6.46 -23.16 7.95
N ASP A 118 -6.11 -24.16 8.75
CA ASP A 118 -4.75 -24.36 9.27
C ASP A 118 -3.77 -24.97 8.26
N MET A 119 -4.28 -25.45 7.11
CA MET A 119 -3.46 -26.02 6.02
C MET A 119 -3.02 -24.97 4.98
N ASN A 120 -3.35 -23.69 5.19
CA ASN A 120 -2.89 -22.63 4.31
C ASN A 120 -1.44 -22.27 4.61
N ASP A 121 -0.67 -22.01 3.54
CA ASP A 121 0.59 -21.32 3.69
C ASP A 121 0.29 -19.92 4.21
N LYS A 122 0.73 -19.66 5.44
CA LYS A 122 0.55 -18.41 6.17
C LYS A 122 1.85 -17.61 6.21
N THR A 123 2.83 -17.97 5.37
CA THR A 123 4.14 -17.31 5.33
C THR A 123 3.94 -15.82 5.05
N SER A 124 4.42 -14.99 5.98
CA SER A 124 4.40 -13.54 5.82
C SER A 124 5.42 -13.13 4.77
N TYR A 125 4.93 -12.66 3.63
CA TYR A 125 5.77 -12.05 2.60
C TYR A 125 5.95 -10.56 2.89
N GLY A 126 7.20 -10.09 2.86
CA GLY A 126 7.51 -8.66 2.82
C GLY A 126 7.26 -8.09 1.44
N ALA A 127 7.02 -6.77 1.37
CA ALA A 127 7.09 -6.07 0.08
C ALA A 127 8.56 -5.90 -0.31
N PHE A 128 8.95 -6.45 -1.46
CA PHE A 128 10.28 -6.20 -2.03
C PHE A 128 10.25 -4.88 -2.78
N LEU A 129 11.04 -3.91 -2.32
CA LEU A 129 11.26 -2.67 -3.04
C LEU A 129 12.61 -2.75 -3.74
N ASN A 130 12.61 -2.90 -5.07
CA ASN A 130 13.82 -2.75 -5.85
C ASN A 130 14.22 -1.27 -5.87
N VAL A 131 15.22 -0.93 -5.07
CA VAL A 131 15.79 0.41 -5.01
C VAL A 131 16.95 0.50 -5.97
N THR A 132 16.77 1.29 -7.03
CA THR A 132 17.86 1.74 -7.91
C THR A 132 17.95 3.25 -7.82
N CYS A 133 18.61 3.79 -6.79
CA CYS A 133 18.88 5.23 -6.74
C CYS A 133 20.08 5.59 -5.88
N SER A 134 20.79 6.62 -6.32
CA SER A 134 21.89 7.31 -5.62
C SER A 134 21.42 8.29 -4.54
N GLU A 135 20.11 8.37 -4.30
CA GLU A 135 19.48 9.35 -3.38
C GLU A 135 18.86 8.68 -2.15
N LYS A 136 18.68 9.48 -1.09
CA LYS A 136 18.16 9.07 0.21
C LYS A 136 16.66 8.78 0.14
N LEU A 137 16.28 7.51 0.25
CA LEU A 137 14.87 7.08 0.34
C LEU A 137 14.36 7.12 1.78
N SER A 138 13.10 7.53 1.94
CA SER A 138 12.39 7.54 3.22
C SER A 138 11.09 6.76 3.09
N LEU A 139 11.10 5.47 3.44
CA LEU A 139 9.89 4.66 3.47
C LEU A 139 9.11 4.90 4.76
N ARG A 140 7.80 5.04 4.65
CA ARG A 140 6.88 4.91 5.79
C ARG A 140 5.96 3.73 5.52
N SER A 141 5.93 2.79 6.45
CA SER A 141 4.98 1.68 6.43
C SER A 141 4.06 1.81 7.64
N LEU A 142 2.75 1.74 7.41
CA LEU A 142 1.80 1.51 8.48
C LEU A 142 1.56 0.01 8.61
N ILE A 143 1.53 -0.47 9.85
CA ILE A 143 1.25 -1.86 10.19
C ILE A 143 0.07 -1.84 11.15
N ASP A 144 -1.06 -2.36 10.70
CA ASP A 144 -2.20 -2.66 11.55
C ASP A 144 -2.71 -4.08 11.23
N HIS A 145 -3.44 -4.69 12.16
CA HIS A 145 -3.89 -6.09 12.27
C HIS A 145 -4.52 -6.76 11.04
N SER A 146 -4.53 -6.12 9.86
CA SER A 146 -4.89 -6.70 8.56
C SER A 146 -4.47 -5.85 7.34
N ILE A 147 -3.78 -4.72 7.47
CA ILE A 147 -3.54 -3.78 6.35
C ILE A 147 -2.11 -3.26 6.32
N VAL A 148 -1.53 -3.27 5.11
CA VAL A 148 -0.21 -2.70 4.80
C VAL A 148 -0.36 -1.69 3.67
N GLU A 149 0.05 -0.46 3.91
CA GLU A 149 0.29 0.50 2.84
C GLU A 149 1.70 1.09 3.05
N SER A 150 2.50 1.00 1.99
CA SER A 150 3.85 1.56 1.94
C SER A 150 3.80 2.85 1.14
N PHE A 151 4.30 3.93 1.74
CA PHE A 151 4.40 5.24 1.10
C PHE A 151 5.86 5.49 0.76
N VAL A 152 6.13 5.84 -0.50
CA VAL A 152 7.43 6.33 -0.98
C VAL A 152 7.43 7.85 -0.95
#